data_AF-A0A821M394-F1
#
_entry.id   AF-A0A821M394-F1
#
_cell.length_a   1.000
_cell.length_b   1.000
_cell.length_c   1.000
_cell.angle_alpha   90.00
_cell.angle_beta   90.00
_cell.angle_gamma   90.00
#
_symmetry.space_group_name_H-M   'P 1'
#
loop_
_entity.id
_entity.type
_entity.pdbx_description
1 polymer ?
#
loop_
_entity_poly.entity_id
_entity_poly.type
_entity_poly.pdbx_seq_one_letter_code
_entity_poly.pdbx_strand_id
1 'polypeptide(L)'
;MKTISTILFLMCVFLTYVSTVRIGSFNLHQYGSAKAASATLTGHIVDIINDFDLAVIQEITDVTIQAPYVLFEALNKKSKSKPYSMTL
;
A
#
# COMPACT_ATOMS: atom_id res chain seq x y z
N MET A 1 34.27 25.48 -16.67
CA MET A 1 33.10 24.94 -17.41
C MET A 1 32.91 23.44 -17.21
N LYS A 2 33.95 22.60 -17.38
CA LYS A 2 33.84 21.14 -17.17
C LYS A 2 33.43 20.75 -15.73
N THR A 3 34.03 21.36 -14.71
CA THR A 3 33.72 21.09 -13.30
C THR A 3 32.27 21.42 -12.91
N ILE A 4 31.75 22.56 -13.36
CA ILE A 4 30.36 22.98 -13.13
C ILE A 4 29.40 21.99 -13.81
N SER A 5 29.71 21.57 -15.04
CA SER A 5 28.93 20.56 -15.76
C SER A 5 28.92 19.20 -15.04
N THR A 6 30.07 18.75 -14.53
CA THR A 6 30.17 17.51 -13.75
C THR A 6 29.37 17.58 -12.46
N ILE A 7 29.43 18.70 -11.73
CA ILE A 7 28.66 18.90 -10.49
C ILE A 7 27.15 18.89 -10.76
N LEU A 8 26.71 19.59 -11.82
CA LEU A 8 25.31 19.65 -12.20
C LEU A 8 24.77 18.27 -12.61
N PHE A 9 25.56 17.50 -13.39
CA PHE A 9 25.22 16.14 -13.76
C PHE A 9 25.08 15.22 -12.54
N LEU A 10 26.03 15.30 -11.61
CA LEU A 10 26.01 14.50 -10.38
C LEU A 10 24.79 14.85 -9.50
N MET A 11 24.45 16.13 -9.39
CA MET A 11 23.27 16.58 -8.64
C MET A 11 21.96 16.07 -9.25
N CYS A 12 21.82 16.10 -10.58
CA CYS A 12 20.67 15.52 -11.27
C CYS A 12 20.53 14.02 -10.98
N VAL A 13 21.64 13.28 -10.97
CA VAL A 13 21.62 11.85 -10.61
C VAL A 13 21.17 11.68 -9.16
N PHE A 14 21.72 12.43 -8.20
CA PHE A 14 21.32 12.31 -6.79
C PHE A 14 19.84 12.65 -6.52
N LEU A 15 19.26 13.63 -7.24
CA LEU A 15 17.84 13.96 -7.13
C LEU A 15 16.93 12.80 -7.56
N THR A 16 17.39 11.91 -8.44
CA THR A 16 16.62 10.71 -8.85
C THR A 16 16.67 9.56 -7.84
N TYR A 17 17.56 9.63 -6.85
CA TYR A 17 17.73 8.58 -5.83
C TYR A 17 16.96 8.85 -4.52
N VAL A 18 16.22 9.95 -4.44
CA VAL A 18 15.38 10.22 -3.25
C VAL A 18 14.14 9.33 -3.34
N SER A 19 14.17 8.18 -2.67
CA SER A 19 12.95 7.41 -2.42
C SER A 19 12.10 8.16 -1.39
N THR A 20 10.80 8.27 -1.67
CA THR A 20 9.82 8.80 -0.70
C THR A 20 9.02 7.63 -0.15
N VAL A 21 8.75 7.64 1.14
CA VAL A 21 7.87 6.66 1.78
C VAL A 21 6.45 7.22 1.76
N ARG A 22 5.54 6.51 1.10
CA ARG A 22 4.11 6.85 1.02
C ARG A 22 3.38 6.20 2.19
N ILE A 23 2.88 7.02 3.11
CA ILE A 23 2.12 6.58 4.28
C ILE A 23 0.68 7.06 4.15
N GLY A 24 -0.28 6.16 4.33
CA GLY A 24 -1.71 6.44 4.23
C GLY A 24 -2.47 5.94 5.45
N SER A 25 -3.58 6.62 5.76
CA SER A 25 -4.55 6.13 6.75
C SER A 25 -5.95 6.19 6.16
N PHE A 26 -6.69 5.11 6.28
CA PHE A 26 -7.99 4.92 5.64
C PHE A 26 -8.98 4.44 6.67
N ASN A 27 -10.01 5.24 6.92
CA ASN A 27 -11.20 4.74 7.57
C ASN A 27 -12.08 4.06 6.51
N LEU A 28 -12.23 2.74 6.63
CA LEU A 28 -13.16 1.98 5.81
C LEU A 28 -14.45 1.82 6.61
N HIS A 29 -15.36 2.78 6.48
CA HIS A 29 -16.59 2.86 7.27
C HIS A 29 -17.25 1.48 7.43
N GLN A 30 -17.46 1.01 8.66
CA GLN A 30 -18.01 -0.31 8.99
C GLN A 30 -17.48 -1.46 8.11
N TYR A 31 -16.16 -1.58 7.96
CA TYR A 31 -15.57 -2.65 7.15
C TYR A 31 -15.57 -3.97 7.92
N GLY A 32 -16.60 -4.78 7.65
CA GLY A 32 -16.74 -6.14 8.15
C GLY A 32 -16.94 -7.16 7.03
N SER A 33 -17.32 -8.39 7.40
CA SER A 33 -17.37 -9.54 6.48
C SER A 33 -18.28 -9.29 5.26
N ALA A 34 -19.39 -8.56 5.42
CA ALA A 34 -20.30 -8.20 4.32
C ALA A 34 -19.64 -7.34 3.24
N LYS A 35 -18.81 -6.35 3.63
CA LYS A 35 -18.08 -5.49 2.68
C LYS A 35 -16.89 -6.22 2.07
N ALA A 36 -16.18 -7.02 2.87
CA ALA A 36 -15.06 -7.83 2.39
C ALA A 36 -15.48 -8.87 1.34
N ALA A 37 -16.70 -9.43 1.45
CA ALA A 37 -17.24 -10.38 0.48
C ALA A 37 -17.49 -9.80 -0.92
N SER A 38 -17.57 -8.47 -1.06
CA SER A 38 -17.69 -7.83 -2.37
C SER A 38 -16.34 -7.75 -3.06
N ALA A 39 -16.12 -8.64 -4.04
CA ALA A 39 -14.87 -8.68 -4.83
C ALA A 39 -14.55 -7.33 -5.50
N THR A 40 -15.57 -6.62 -5.98
CA THR A 40 -15.41 -5.30 -6.59
C THR A 40 -14.91 -4.27 -5.59
N LEU A 41 -15.55 -4.17 -4.41
CA LEU A 41 -15.16 -3.22 -3.37
C LEU A 41 -13.75 -3.52 -2.84
N THR A 42 -13.48 -4.79 -2.53
CA THR A 42 -12.16 -5.24 -2.08
C THR A 42 -11.09 -4.97 -3.14
N GLY A 43 -11.40 -5.16 -4.43
CA GLY A 43 -10.51 -4.81 -5.53
C GLY A 43 -10.12 -3.33 -5.54
N HIS A 44 -11.10 -2.42 -5.40
CA HIS A 44 -10.82 -0.98 -5.32
C HIS A 44 -9.98 -0.59 -4.10
N ILE A 45 -10.26 -1.20 -2.94
CA ILE A 45 -9.47 -0.96 -1.73
C ILE A 45 -8.02 -1.41 -1.93
N VAL A 46 -7.80 -2.59 -2.52
CA VAL A 46 -6.47 -3.12 -2.85
C VAL A 46 -5.71 -2.19 -3.80
N ASP A 47 -6.38 -1.61 -4.80
CA ASP A 47 -5.76 -0.65 -5.71
C ASP A 47 -5.30 0.62 -4.99
N ILE A 48 -6.11 1.12 -4.06
CA ILE A 48 -5.73 2.29 -3.24
C ILE A 48 -4.57 1.95 -2.31
N ILE A 49 -4.61 0.81 -1.61
CA ILE A 49 -3.60 0.44 -0.61
C ILE A 49 -2.24 0.14 -1.25
N ASN A 50 -2.21 -0.48 -2.44
CA ASN A 50 -0.95 -0.82 -3.13
C ASN A 50 -0.11 0.40 -3.53
N ASP A 51 -0.69 1.60 -3.50
CA ASP A 51 0.03 2.85 -3.75
C ASP A 51 0.84 3.34 -2.53
N PHE A 52 0.71 2.69 -1.37
CA PHE A 52 1.34 3.09 -0.12
C PHE A 52 2.34 2.03 0.36
N ASP A 53 3.47 2.49 0.88
CA ASP A 53 4.45 1.63 1.55
C ASP A 53 3.95 1.21 2.95
N LEU A 54 3.15 2.06 3.60
CA LEU A 54 2.48 1.79 4.86
C LEU A 54 1.05 2.33 4.83
N ALA A 55 0.07 1.46 5.03
CA ALA A 55 -1.34 1.83 5.13
C ALA A 55 -1.92 1.41 6.49
N VAL A 56 -2.55 2.35 7.19
CA VAL A 56 -3.32 2.08 8.42
C VAL A 56 -4.79 2.00 8.06
N ILE A 57 -5.42 0.85 8.29
CA ILE A 57 -6.84 0.65 8.03
C ILE A 57 -7.62 0.69 9.35
N GLN A 58 -8.64 1.54 9.40
CA GLN A 58 -9.45 1.80 10.59
C GLN A 58 -10.92 1.42 10.36
N GLU A 59 -11.68 1.35 11.46
CA GLU A 59 -13.10 0.99 11.47
C GLU A 59 -13.40 -0.42 10.94
N ILE A 60 -12.49 -1.35 11.21
CA ILE A 60 -12.73 -2.78 11.04
C ILE A 60 -13.77 -3.22 12.09
N THR A 61 -14.93 -3.67 11.64
CA THR A 61 -16.04 -4.11 12.52
C THR A 61 -16.14 -5.62 12.67
N ASP A 62 -15.21 -6.37 12.06
CA ASP A 62 -15.21 -7.83 12.10
C ASP A 62 -14.48 -8.38 13.34
N VAL A 63 -15.25 -8.88 14.30
CA VAL A 63 -14.75 -9.52 15.53
C VAL A 63 -14.09 -10.89 15.26
N THR A 64 -14.32 -11.48 14.09
CA THR A 64 -13.83 -12.82 13.71
C THR A 64 -12.57 -12.77 12.84
N ILE A 65 -12.00 -11.57 12.64
CA ILE A 65 -10.81 -11.26 11.82
C ILE A 65 -10.90 -11.67 10.33
N GLN A 66 -12.04 -12.17 9.86
CA GLN A 66 -12.20 -12.66 8.49
C GLN A 66 -12.05 -11.55 7.43
N ALA A 67 -12.62 -10.37 7.67
CA ALA A 67 -12.55 -9.25 6.76
C ALA A 67 -11.09 -8.77 6.52
N PRO A 68 -10.26 -8.58 7.56
CA PRO A 68 -8.82 -8.40 7.39
C PRO A 68 -8.13 -9.49 6.57
N TYR A 69 -8.45 -10.77 6.80
CA TYR A 69 -7.87 -11.88 6.04
C TYR A 69 -8.24 -11.84 4.56
N VAL A 70 -9.50 -11.57 4.23
CA VAL A 70 -9.96 -11.45 2.84
C VAL A 70 -9.23 -10.30 2.12
N LEU A 71 -9.07 -9.16 2.78
CA LEU A 71 -8.34 -8.02 2.24
C LEU A 71 -6.85 -8.35 2.03
N PHE A 72 -6.23 -9.00 3.02
CA PHE A 72 -4.84 -9.43 2.97
C PHE A 72 -4.56 -10.43 1.84
N GLU A 73 -5.41 -11.44 1.68
CA GLU A 73 -5.36 -12.39 0.57
C GLU A 73 -5.47 -11.67 -0.79
N ALA A 74 -6.38 -10.69 -0.89
CA ALA A 74 -6.54 -9.91 -2.11
C ALA A 74 -5.32 -9.02 -2.43
N LEU A 75 -4.67 -8.44 -1.40
CA LEU A 75 -3.40 -7.72 -1.54
C LEU A 75 -2.29 -8.64 -2.06
N ASN A 76 -2.16 -9.82 -1.46
CA ASN A 76 -1.15 -10.80 -1.83
C ASN A 76 -1.32 -11.34 -3.25
N LYS A 77 -2.56 -11.47 -3.73
CA LYS A 77 -2.83 -11.85 -5.14
C LYS A 77 -2.34 -10.80 -6.14
N LYS A 78 -2.25 -9.52 -5.76
CA LYS A 78 -1.70 -8.46 -6.62
C LYS A 78 -0.18 -8.29 -6.47
N SER A 79 0.42 -8.72 -5.37
CA SER A 79 1.87 -8.63 -5.18
C SER A 79 2.60 -9.64 -6.07
N LYS A 80 3.44 -9.13 -7.00
CA LYS A 80 4.18 -9.97 -7.96
C LYS A 80 5.56 -10.42 -7.47
N SER A 81 6.11 -9.75 -6.45
CA SER A 81 7.53 -9.92 -6.09
C SER A 81 7.73 -10.57 -4.72
N LYS A 82 6.94 -10.18 -3.70
CA LYS A 82 6.99 -10.72 -2.34
C LYS A 82 5.61 -10.64 -1.68
N PRO A 83 4.95 -11.76 -1.36
CA PRO A 83 3.71 -11.72 -0.59
C PRO A 83 3.99 -11.18 0.82
N TYR A 84 3.05 -10.40 1.34
CA TYR A 84 3.00 -9.99 2.73
C TYR A 84 2.78 -11.20 3.64
N SER A 85 3.27 -11.11 4.87
CA SER A 85 2.95 -12.04 5.96
C SER A 85 2.07 -11.32 6.98
N MET A 86 1.02 -11.98 7.46
CA MET A 86 0.17 -11.45 8.51
C MET A 86 0.72 -11.90 9.87
N THR A 87 0.88 -10.94 10.78
CA THR A 87 1.20 -11.19 12.20
C THR A 87 -0.03 -10.89 13.04
N LEU A 88 -0.31 -11.75 14.03
CA LEU A 88 -1.41 -11.64 14.97
C LEU A 88 -0.90 -11.23 16.35
#